data_AF-A0A2S7QRJ2-F1
#
_entry.id   AF-A0A2S7QRJ2-F1
#
_cell.length_a   1.000
_cell.length_b   1.000
_cell.length_c   1.000
_cell.angle_alpha   90.00
_cell.angle_beta   90.00
_cell.angle_gamma   90.00
#
_symmetry.space_group_name_H-M   'P 1'
#
loop_
_entity.id
_entity.type
_entity.pdbx_description
1 polymer ?
#
loop_
_entity_poly.entity_id
_entity_poly.type
_entity_poly.pdbx_seq_one_letter_code
_entity_poly.pdbx_strand_id
1 'polypeptide(L)'
;MAAPSSTVLNTSDPNYQAMLTTEPLDTTNIDDVPADLSAPFDYLTNSDTDADNADLGSARRWAWYCKDPACPKYWSAWSCKSNFWLHLYETAVHRADVRTHTRVGRRELARVWRVETDWEMKERKQPKPAPAQNGTALGNE
;
A
#
# COMPACT_ATOMS: atom_id res chain seq x y z
N MET A 1 -50.22 14.76 28.21
CA MET A 1 -49.23 15.68 28.81
C MET A 1 -48.72 15.07 30.10
N ALA A 2 -47.41 14.80 30.18
CA ALA A 2 -46.53 14.88 31.36
C ALA A 2 -45.20 14.19 31.01
N ALA A 3 -44.09 14.93 31.03
CA ALA A 3 -42.73 14.41 30.92
C ALA A 3 -42.13 14.29 32.34
N PRO A 4 -41.31 13.26 32.64
CA PRO A 4 -40.62 13.16 33.91
C PRO A 4 -39.31 13.97 33.93
N SER A 5 -39.02 14.46 35.12
CA SER A 5 -38.06 15.49 35.52
C SER A 5 -36.57 15.16 35.30
N SER A 6 -35.81 16.21 34.97
CA SER A 6 -34.34 16.21 34.92
C SER A 6 -33.73 16.06 36.31
N THR A 7 -32.84 15.08 36.47
CA THR A 7 -31.99 14.91 37.65
C THR A 7 -30.93 16.01 37.69
N VAL A 8 -30.89 16.77 38.78
CA VAL A 8 -29.85 17.76 39.08
C VAL A 8 -28.56 17.00 39.42
N LEU A 9 -27.50 17.21 38.64
CA LEU A 9 -26.15 16.67 38.92
C LEU A 9 -25.55 17.40 40.12
N ASN A 10 -25.27 16.63 41.18
CA ASN A 10 -24.61 17.09 42.39
C ASN A 10 -23.09 17.17 42.14
N THR A 11 -22.53 18.38 42.09
CA THR A 11 -21.12 18.67 41.77
C THR A 11 -20.15 18.51 42.94
N SER A 12 -20.58 17.93 44.07
CA SER A 12 -19.75 17.73 45.26
C SER A 12 -19.12 16.34 45.36
N ASP A 13 -19.20 15.52 44.31
CA ASP A 13 -18.59 14.19 44.29
C ASP A 13 -17.07 14.30 44.04
N PRO A 14 -16.21 13.81 44.95
CA PRO A 14 -14.75 13.87 44.81
C PRO A 14 -14.23 13.17 43.54
N ASN A 15 -15.05 12.31 42.92
CA ASN A 15 -14.71 11.63 41.67
C ASN A 15 -14.67 12.60 40.45
N TYR A 16 -15.45 13.69 40.47
CA TYR A 16 -15.43 14.69 39.38
C TYR A 16 -14.16 15.55 39.37
N GLN A 17 -13.63 15.88 40.55
CA GLN A 17 -12.38 16.66 40.65
C GLN A 17 -11.16 15.83 40.24
N ALA A 18 -11.18 14.51 40.45
CA ALA A 18 -10.10 13.62 40.01
C ALA A 18 -9.99 13.51 38.48
N MET A 19 -11.10 13.69 37.74
CA MET A 19 -11.09 13.68 36.27
C MET A 19 -10.53 14.97 35.64
N LEU A 20 -10.40 16.07 36.39
CA LEU A 20 -9.92 17.37 35.89
C LEU A 20 -8.41 17.57 36.09
N THR A 21 -7.79 16.74 36.91
CA THR A 21 -6.34 16.76 37.20
C THR A 21 -5.67 15.54 36.56
N THR A 22 -5.68 15.45 35.23
CA THR A 22 -4.68 14.64 34.53
C THR A 22 -3.44 15.49 34.36
N GLU A 23 -2.41 15.19 35.14
CA GLU A 23 -1.05 15.69 34.89
C GLU A 23 -0.60 15.29 33.47
N PRO A 24 0.22 16.09 32.79
CA PRO A 24 0.73 15.73 31.48
C PRO A 24 1.57 14.45 31.58
N LEU A 25 1.23 13.46 30.75
CA LEU A 25 1.87 12.15 30.74
C LEU A 25 3.39 12.27 30.51
N ASP A 26 4.15 11.79 31.50
CA ASP A 26 5.58 11.53 31.43
C ASP A 26 5.83 10.39 30.42
N THR A 27 6.59 10.67 29.36
CA THR A 27 6.81 9.81 28.19
C THR A 27 7.88 8.74 28.41
N THR A 28 8.15 8.37 29.66
CA THR A 28 9.31 7.55 30.01
C THR A 28 8.93 6.12 30.37
N ASN A 29 8.33 5.36 29.43
CA ASN A 29 8.25 3.88 29.33
C ASN A 29 6.88 3.43 28.78
N ILE A 30 6.77 3.25 27.46
CA ILE A 30 5.69 2.47 26.83
C ILE A 30 6.36 1.36 26.02
N ASP A 31 6.38 0.15 26.58
CA ASP A 31 6.60 -1.10 25.86
C ASP A 31 5.24 -1.82 25.70
N ASP A 32 5.07 -2.50 24.56
CA ASP A 32 4.00 -3.42 24.16
C ASP A 32 2.65 -2.85 23.67
N VAL A 33 2.72 -2.07 22.59
CA VAL A 33 1.72 -2.11 21.50
C VAL A 33 2.35 -2.88 20.34
N PRO A 34 1.65 -3.79 19.61
CA PRO A 34 2.22 -4.36 18.40
C PRO A 34 2.39 -3.24 17.36
N ALA A 35 3.59 -2.66 17.35
CA ALA A 35 4.02 -1.54 16.54
C ALA A 35 4.27 -1.95 15.08
N ASP A 36 3.38 -2.73 14.48
CA ASP A 36 3.55 -3.23 13.09
C ASP A 36 2.50 -2.67 12.11
N LEU A 37 1.86 -1.55 12.46
CA LEU A 37 1.00 -0.81 11.52
C LEU A 37 1.39 0.68 11.37
N SER A 38 2.43 1.12 12.09
CA SER A 38 2.93 2.50 12.05
C SER A 38 4.45 2.55 11.88
N ALA A 39 5.05 1.58 11.20
CA ALA A 39 6.30 1.88 10.51
C ALA A 39 5.94 2.90 9.42
N PRO A 40 6.47 4.14 9.44
CA PRO A 40 6.41 4.96 8.24
C PRO A 40 6.98 4.09 7.14
N PHE A 41 6.16 3.78 6.12
CA PHE A 41 6.68 3.16 4.91
C PHE A 41 7.92 3.98 4.54
N ASP A 42 9.07 3.34 4.39
CA ASP A 42 10.33 3.93 3.93
C ASP A 42 10.16 4.48 2.48
N TYR A 43 9.32 5.49 2.31
CA TYR A 43 9.04 6.19 1.06
C TYR A 43 10.23 7.05 0.62
N LEU A 44 11.30 7.10 1.42
CA LEU A 44 12.43 8.00 1.28
C LEU A 44 13.70 7.35 0.71
N THR A 45 13.57 6.38 -0.18
CA THR A 45 14.76 5.87 -0.91
C THR A 45 14.53 5.86 -2.41
N ASN A 46 14.75 7.02 -3.04
CA ASN A 46 15.24 7.02 -4.44
C ASN A 46 16.50 6.12 -4.58
N SER A 47 17.21 5.83 -3.48
CA SER A 47 18.33 4.89 -3.46
C SER A 47 17.95 3.43 -3.73
N ASP A 48 16.72 2.98 -3.48
CA ASP A 48 16.34 1.57 -3.77
C ASP A 48 16.25 1.34 -5.28
N THR A 49 15.89 2.38 -6.04
CA THR A 49 15.91 2.33 -7.50
C THR A 49 17.32 2.48 -8.07
N ASP A 50 18.15 3.34 -7.48
CA ASP A 50 19.53 3.54 -7.91
C ASP A 50 20.36 2.26 -7.76
N ALA A 51 20.23 1.56 -6.63
CA ALA A 51 20.87 0.27 -6.40
C ALA A 51 20.43 -0.80 -7.43
N ASP A 52 19.14 -0.84 -7.79
CA ASP A 52 18.66 -1.73 -8.84
C ASP A 52 19.26 -1.37 -10.22
N ASN A 53 19.49 -0.08 -10.49
CA ASN A 53 20.04 0.40 -11.76
C ASN A 53 21.58 0.33 -11.84
N ALA A 54 22.28 0.06 -10.74
CA ALA A 54 23.74 0.11 -10.67
C ALA A 54 24.45 -0.81 -11.68
N ASP A 55 23.81 -1.91 -12.04
CA ASP A 55 24.34 -2.89 -13.00
C ASP A 55 24.01 -2.55 -14.47
N LEU A 56 23.25 -1.48 -14.72
CA LEU A 56 22.81 -1.08 -16.06
C LEU A 56 23.74 0.00 -16.64
N GLY A 57 23.87 0.00 -17.97
CA GLY A 57 24.55 1.10 -18.67
C GLY A 57 23.83 2.44 -18.46
N SER A 58 24.55 3.56 -18.54
CA SER A 58 24.00 4.90 -18.24
C SER A 58 22.79 5.35 -19.08
N ALA A 59 22.55 4.70 -20.23
CA ALA A 59 21.38 4.94 -21.08
C ALA A 59 20.16 4.06 -20.73
N ARG A 60 20.32 3.13 -19.77
CA ARG A 60 19.34 2.11 -19.40
C ARG A 60 18.88 2.30 -17.96
N ARG A 61 17.70 1.79 -17.67
CA ARG A 61 17.13 1.77 -16.31
C ARG A 61 16.13 0.63 -16.18
N TRP A 62 15.87 0.24 -14.95
CA TRP A 62 14.67 -0.53 -14.64
C TRP A 62 13.44 0.37 -14.63
N ALA A 63 12.37 -0.16 -15.19
CA ALA A 63 11.01 0.33 -15.06
C ALA A 63 10.13 -0.79 -14.50
N TRP A 64 9.27 -0.45 -13.55
CA TRP A 64 8.32 -1.40 -12.98
C TRP A 64 6.96 -1.22 -13.64
N TYR A 65 6.43 -2.28 -14.24
CA TYR A 65 5.13 -2.23 -14.92
C TYR A 65 4.07 -2.94 -14.08
N CYS A 66 2.86 -2.40 -14.03
CA CYS A 66 1.73 -3.16 -13.50
C CYS A 66 1.33 -4.22 -14.54
N LYS A 67 1.50 -5.51 -14.21
CA LYS A 67 1.21 -6.62 -15.13
C LYS A 67 -0.12 -7.32 -14.84
N ASP A 68 -0.91 -6.82 -13.89
CA ASP A 68 -2.22 -7.38 -13.57
C ASP A 68 -3.28 -6.88 -14.56
N PRO A 69 -3.88 -7.77 -15.37
CA PRO A 69 -4.91 -7.38 -16.31
C PRO A 69 -6.12 -6.74 -15.62
N ALA A 70 -6.47 -7.11 -14.40
CA ALA A 70 -7.62 -6.51 -13.71
C ALA A 70 -7.36 -5.07 -13.24
N CYS A 71 -6.09 -4.63 -13.20
CA CYS A 71 -5.75 -3.28 -12.78
C CYS A 71 -6.08 -2.23 -13.85
N PRO A 72 -6.72 -1.09 -13.49
CA PRO A 72 -6.98 0.00 -14.43
C PRO A 72 -5.69 0.66 -14.95
N LYS A 73 -4.59 0.51 -14.22
CA LYS A 73 -3.25 0.98 -14.60
C LYS A 73 -2.42 -0.14 -15.24
N TYR A 74 -3.06 -1.13 -15.87
CA TYR A 74 -2.36 -2.18 -16.59
C TYR A 74 -1.34 -1.58 -17.57
N TRP A 75 -0.11 -2.08 -17.45
CA TRP A 75 1.06 -1.65 -18.21
C TRP A 75 1.43 -0.16 -18.07
N SER A 76 0.96 0.51 -17.02
CA SER A 76 1.61 1.76 -16.60
C SER A 76 3.00 1.44 -16.07
N ALA A 77 3.94 2.32 -16.39
CA ALA A 77 5.34 2.22 -15.98
C ALA A 77 5.60 3.15 -14.79
N TRP A 78 6.40 2.67 -13.84
CA TRP A 78 6.95 3.47 -12.77
C TRP A 78 8.46 3.46 -12.86
N SER A 79 9.00 4.66 -12.74
CA SER A 79 10.41 4.94 -12.79
C SER A 79 11.08 4.76 -11.42
N CYS A 80 10.30 4.87 -10.35
CA CYS A 80 10.71 4.68 -8.97
C CYS A 80 9.98 3.47 -8.38
N LYS A 81 10.75 2.55 -7.79
CA LYS A 81 10.27 1.30 -7.16
C LYS A 81 9.30 1.55 -6.01
N SER A 82 9.55 2.56 -5.17
CA SER A 82 8.65 2.91 -4.06
C SER A 82 7.29 3.41 -4.53
N ASN A 83 7.23 4.12 -5.66
CA ASN A 83 5.96 4.54 -6.27
C ASN A 83 5.19 3.35 -6.87
N PHE A 84 5.90 2.38 -7.43
CA PHE A 84 5.28 1.12 -7.85
C PHE A 84 4.72 0.35 -6.65
N TRP A 85 5.43 0.30 -5.52
CA TRP A 85 4.91 -0.31 -4.29
C TRP A 85 3.70 0.42 -3.72
N LEU A 86 3.69 1.76 -3.76
CA LEU A 86 2.50 2.54 -3.41
C LEU A 86 1.30 2.13 -4.25
N HIS A 87 1.50 2.02 -5.56
CA HIS A 87 0.45 1.59 -6.47
C HIS A 87 -0.11 0.20 -6.10
N LEU A 88 0.76 -0.78 -5.79
CA LEU A 88 0.34 -2.11 -5.35
C LEU A 88 -0.46 -2.06 -4.03
N TYR A 89 -0.08 -1.18 -3.10
CA TYR A 89 -0.75 -1.08 -1.81
C TYR A 89 -2.11 -0.35 -1.88
N GLU A 90 -2.21 0.72 -2.66
CA GLU A 90 -3.40 1.56 -2.74
C GLU A 90 -4.51 0.98 -3.63
N THR A 91 -4.14 0.17 -4.63
CA THR A 91 -5.11 -0.32 -5.63
C THR A 91 -5.82 -1.56 -5.13
N ALA A 92 -7.15 -1.52 -5.07
CA ALA A 92 -7.98 -2.61 -4.53
C ALA A 92 -7.70 -3.98 -5.17
N VAL A 93 -7.50 -4.03 -6.48
CA VAL A 93 -7.19 -5.26 -7.22
C VAL A 93 -5.92 -5.94 -6.69
N HIS A 94 -4.93 -5.15 -6.29
CA HIS A 94 -3.65 -5.66 -5.77
C HIS A 94 -3.71 -5.98 -4.27
N ARG A 95 -4.59 -5.31 -3.50
CA ARG A 95 -4.80 -5.64 -2.08
C ARG A 95 -5.32 -7.07 -1.87
N ALA A 96 -5.98 -7.65 -2.86
CA ALA A 96 -6.40 -9.05 -2.78
C ALA A 96 -5.23 -10.04 -2.95
N ASP A 97 -4.09 -9.61 -3.52
CA ASP A 97 -2.89 -10.44 -3.65
C ASP A 97 -2.06 -10.36 -2.36
N VAL A 98 -2.05 -11.46 -1.60
CA VAL A 98 -1.29 -11.63 -0.35
C VAL A 98 0.20 -11.34 -0.52
N ARG A 99 0.76 -11.54 -1.72
CA ARG A 99 2.17 -11.23 -2.00
C ARG A 99 2.48 -9.75 -1.85
N THR A 100 1.49 -8.88 -2.04
CA THR A 100 1.67 -7.43 -1.88
C THR A 100 1.70 -6.99 -0.41
N HIS A 101 1.30 -7.86 0.53
CA HIS A 101 1.21 -7.50 1.95
C HIS A 101 2.55 -7.63 2.66
N THR A 102 3.40 -8.57 2.25
CA THR A 102 4.71 -8.78 2.87
C THR A 102 5.81 -7.99 2.17
N ARG A 103 6.84 -7.57 2.93
CA ARG A 103 8.03 -6.90 2.36
C ARG A 103 8.74 -7.77 1.33
N VAL A 104 8.85 -9.07 1.60
CA VAL A 104 9.50 -10.05 0.71
C VAL A 104 8.69 -10.22 -0.58
N GLY A 105 7.39 -10.44 -0.47
CA GLY A 105 6.53 -10.62 -1.64
C GLY A 105 6.50 -9.38 -2.55
N ARG A 106 6.48 -8.16 -2.00
CA ARG A 106 6.61 -6.92 -2.79
C ARG A 106 7.95 -6.82 -3.53
N ARG A 107 9.05 -7.21 -2.90
CA ARG A 107 10.38 -7.22 -3.52
C ARG A 107 10.46 -8.22 -4.67
N GLU A 108 9.96 -9.43 -4.46
CA GLU A 108 9.91 -10.45 -5.51
C GLU A 108 9.02 -10.02 -6.67
N LEU A 109 7.84 -9.46 -6.39
CA LEU A 109 6.94 -8.97 -7.42
C LEU A 109 7.61 -7.87 -8.25
N ALA A 110 8.24 -6.89 -7.59
CA ALA A 110 8.99 -5.84 -8.27
C ALA A 110 10.14 -6.39 -9.13
N ARG A 111 10.84 -7.45 -8.69
CA ARG A 111 11.89 -8.10 -9.48
C ARG A 111 11.36 -8.83 -10.72
N VAL A 112 10.17 -9.44 -10.64
CA VAL A 112 9.55 -10.14 -11.78
C VAL A 112 8.86 -9.15 -12.74
N TRP A 113 8.40 -8.02 -12.21
CA TRP A 113 7.63 -7.04 -12.98
C TRP A 113 8.47 -5.90 -13.56
N ARG A 114 9.75 -5.81 -13.17
CA ARG A 114 10.67 -4.88 -13.82
C ARG A 114 11.02 -5.31 -15.24
N VAL A 115 11.27 -4.32 -16.08
CA VAL A 115 11.77 -4.45 -17.45
C VAL A 115 12.89 -3.45 -17.63
N GLU A 116 13.97 -3.87 -18.28
CA GLU A 116 15.05 -2.97 -18.66
C GLU A 116 14.58 -2.16 -19.85
N THR A 117 14.57 -0.84 -19.72
CA THR A 117 14.12 0.08 -20.76
C THR A 117 15.16 1.16 -20.99
N ASP A 118 15.02 1.90 -22.09
CA ASP A 118 15.68 3.19 -22.25
C ASP A 118 15.30 4.17 -21.14
N TRP A 119 16.15 5.17 -20.89
CA TRP A 119 15.91 6.16 -19.84
C TRP A 119 14.55 6.88 -19.95
N GLU A 120 14.11 7.10 -21.19
CA GLU A 120 12.88 7.81 -21.52
C GLU A 120 11.60 6.95 -21.41
N MET A 121 11.73 5.63 -21.19
CA MET A 121 10.62 4.68 -21.11
C MET A 121 9.67 4.74 -22.31
N LYS A 122 10.22 4.85 -23.51
CA LYS A 122 9.42 5.01 -24.75
C LYS A 122 8.81 3.70 -25.25
N GLU A 123 9.03 2.59 -24.55
CA GLU A 123 8.50 1.29 -24.91
C GLU A 123 6.97 1.27 -25.00
N ARG A 124 6.47 0.58 -26.02
CA ARG A 124 5.03 0.51 -26.29
C ARG A 124 4.32 -0.26 -25.19
N LYS A 125 3.11 0.18 -24.87
CA LYS A 125 2.28 -0.53 -23.92
C LYS A 125 1.88 -1.91 -24.44
N GLN A 126 1.96 -2.94 -23.61
CA GLN A 126 1.42 -4.24 -23.98
C GLN A 126 -0.11 -4.18 -23.99
N PRO A 127 -0.76 -4.82 -24.98
CA PRO A 127 -2.22 -4.92 -24.99
C PRO A 127 -2.68 -5.77 -23.80
N LYS A 128 -3.74 -5.33 -23.14
CA LYS A 128 -4.36 -6.08 -22.05
C LYS A 128 -4.86 -7.43 -22.59
N PRO A 129 -4.56 -8.56 -21.93
CA PRO A 129 -5.12 -9.85 -22.31
C PRO A 129 -6.64 -9.76 -22.36
N ALA A 130 -7.24 -10.32 -23.41
CA ALA A 130 -8.70 -10.44 -23.47
C ALA A 130 -9.18 -11.24 -22.25
N PRO A 131 -10.32 -10.87 -21.63
CA PRO A 131 -10.95 -11.75 -20.65
C PRO A 131 -11.14 -13.10 -21.31
N ALA A 132 -10.65 -14.18 -20.69
CA ALA A 132 -10.90 -15.53 -21.17
C ALA A 132 -12.42 -15.70 -21.27
N GLN A 133 -12.95 -15.70 -22.50
CA GLN A 133 -14.32 -16.13 -22.72
C GLN A 133 -14.29 -17.63 -22.45
N ASN A 134 -14.68 -18.02 -21.23
CA ASN A 134 -15.03 -19.40 -20.92
C ASN A 134 -16.29 -19.76 -21.70
N GLY A 135 -16.15 -19.92 -23.01
CA GLY A 135 -17.10 -20.55 -23.89
C GLY A 135 -16.67 -22.00 -24.03
N THR A 136 -17.05 -22.84 -23.08
CA THR A 136 -17.13 -24.28 -23.32
C THR A 136 -18.19 -24.48 -24.38
N ALA A 137 -17.80 -24.41 -25.65
CA ALA A 137 -18.57 -25.03 -26.72
C ALA A 137 -18.41 -26.54 -26.52
N LEU A 138 -19.35 -27.14 -25.79
CA LEU A 138 -19.54 -28.58 -25.78
C LEU A 138 -20.00 -28.92 -27.20
N GLY A 139 -19.06 -29.37 -28.04
CA GLY A 139 -19.35 -29.90 -29.35
C GLY A 139 -20.30 -31.08 -29.21
N ASN A 140 -21.45 -30.94 -29.83
CA ASN A 140 -22.41 -32.01 -30.05
C ASN A 140 -21.93 -32.89 -31.21
N GLU A 141 -21.59 -34.13 -30.88
CA GLU A 141 -21.73 -35.31 -31.74
C GLU A 141 -22.34 -36.46 -30.92
#